data_AF-A0A7W7XBS6-F1
#
_entry.id   AF-A0A7W7XBS6-F1
#
_cell.length_a   1.000
_cell.length_b   1.000
_cell.length_c   1.000
_cell.angle_alpha   90.00
_cell.angle_beta   90.00
_cell.angle_gamma   90.00
#
_symmetry.space_group_name_H-M   'P 1'
#
loop_
_entity.id
_entity.type
_entity.pdbx_description
1 polymer ?
#
loop_
_entity_poly.entity_id
_entity_poly.type
_entity_poly.pdbx_seq_one_letter_code
_entity_poly.pdbx_strand_id
1 'polypeptide(L)'
;MTTATGPRPGVHDMAASLLSAAHRLQTLAARDSLTEEDLTEVLTLLNNAAYVFLYLEAIDDTTTAECFVPWQTRLFDDPDTNARLLTLLARTRCRDAAAEEIRRHAIAHLRETAGRDRTTSARLDTLVQQARHLLGEVQEDQTRLLDRLGAASAATPPAIAFYRLVASTRSAATREKLTRAWRQRRDTPLGALVKTIDEMVALRHEQAVAAGHASALAQSLENRGLPEASIEGFLQDFLTRAIAGTRQLEHEIRDIVGEDCGSRPLTHFGFAIGELAGRTKAPLFAWDACVAYISAVASKAFGLTLRPAPALTRDELPVLQVRSNSTEIGLLKLDLRPAAAGPAASPATAPAPAPAPAPAPAPATAPALGPYGLPVAYVSVPLHREGRITFQEVQTLFHEFGHALHHVLVRKRMPSASGLDYLPADRLEHVSMWFEQWAHHPDLARHVCRTPQEADALRRCSILARLEHRAGLTETAALAALDFEIHRRRGTGLAVAFDRLDQRYGIGAHTDLGDFVAYFTWPIFIAKPGAYFANLTGAAAACAHVTRYQGIGLDDMPPDISLKLFAPSLDFLESSTLPDSAPLFRLYADTTLHALAAV
;
A
#
# COMPACT_ATOMS: atom_id res chain seq x y z
N MET A 1 -20.01 3.56 -29.97
CA MET A 1 -19.99 5.03 -29.82
C MET A 1 -19.03 5.37 -28.71
N THR A 2 -18.19 6.38 -28.88
CA THR A 2 -17.16 6.78 -27.91
C THR A 2 -17.77 7.60 -26.78
N THR A 3 -17.95 6.98 -25.60
CA THR A 3 -18.24 7.71 -24.37
C THR A 3 -16.95 8.32 -23.84
N ALA A 4 -16.70 9.59 -24.16
CA ALA A 4 -15.69 10.37 -23.45
C ALA A 4 -16.12 10.47 -21.98
N THR A 5 -15.44 9.76 -21.10
CA THR A 5 -15.69 9.80 -19.65
C THR A 5 -15.27 11.16 -19.13
N GLY A 6 -16.27 11.98 -18.76
CA GLY A 6 -16.04 13.18 -17.96
C GLY A 6 -15.48 12.81 -16.58
N PRO A 7 -15.03 13.82 -15.82
CA PRO A 7 -14.34 13.63 -14.55
C PRO A 7 -15.20 12.93 -13.48
N ARG A 8 -14.53 12.15 -12.62
CA ARG A 8 -15.10 11.57 -11.40
C ARG A 8 -15.36 12.72 -10.41
N PRO A 9 -16.51 12.79 -9.70
CA PRO A 9 -16.75 13.85 -8.71
C PRO A 9 -15.69 13.93 -7.59
N GLY A 10 -15.72 14.94 -6.72
CA GLY A 10 -14.77 15.08 -5.59
C GLY A 10 -13.30 15.41 -5.98
N VAL A 11 -12.88 15.14 -7.21
CA VAL A 11 -11.53 15.49 -7.70
C VAL A 11 -11.39 17.00 -7.93
N HIS A 12 -12.52 17.70 -8.11
CA HIS A 12 -12.60 19.16 -8.07
C HIS A 12 -12.14 19.69 -6.70
N ASP A 13 -12.46 18.99 -5.60
CA ASP A 13 -12.08 19.33 -4.23
C ASP A 13 -10.60 19.00 -3.96
N MET A 14 -10.05 17.90 -4.50
CA MET A 14 -8.58 17.69 -4.51
C MET A 14 -7.84 18.77 -5.30
N ALA A 15 -8.30 19.13 -6.50
CA ALA A 15 -7.68 20.19 -7.30
C ALA A 15 -7.80 21.58 -6.62
N ALA A 16 -8.93 21.89 -5.99
CA ALA A 16 -9.09 23.09 -5.19
C ALA A 16 -8.17 23.09 -3.95
N SER A 17 -8.00 21.94 -3.29
CA SER A 17 -7.09 21.76 -2.17
C SER A 17 -5.63 22.00 -2.57
N LEU A 18 -5.18 21.41 -3.68
CA LEU A 18 -3.82 21.60 -4.21
C LEU A 18 -3.57 23.04 -4.71
N LEU A 19 -4.55 23.66 -5.38
CA LEU A 19 -4.50 25.08 -5.76
C LEU A 19 -4.40 26.00 -4.53
N SER A 20 -5.20 25.74 -3.49
CA SER A 20 -5.18 26.50 -2.24
C SER A 20 -3.83 26.35 -1.53
N ALA A 21 -3.29 25.13 -1.45
CA ALA A 21 -1.97 24.85 -0.90
C ALA A 21 -0.85 25.57 -1.69
N ALA A 22 -0.88 25.52 -3.03
CA ALA A 22 0.09 26.20 -3.88
C ALA A 22 0.05 27.73 -3.68
N HIS A 23 -1.14 28.32 -3.66
CA HIS A 23 -1.29 29.77 -3.43
C HIS A 23 -0.85 30.17 -2.01
N ARG A 24 -1.10 29.32 -1.00
CA ARG A 24 -0.69 29.59 0.38
C ARG A 24 0.82 29.42 0.58
N LEU A 25 1.45 28.42 -0.04
CA LEU A 25 2.92 28.29 -0.09
C LEU A 25 3.58 29.50 -0.78
N GLN A 26 3.03 29.96 -1.91
CA GLN A 26 3.50 31.19 -2.57
C GLN A 26 3.32 32.43 -1.67
N THR A 27 2.22 32.50 -0.90
CA THR A 27 1.99 33.57 0.10
C THR A 27 2.99 33.52 1.26
N LEU A 28 3.36 32.33 1.73
CA LEU A 28 4.35 32.14 2.79
C LEU A 28 5.76 32.49 2.29
N ALA A 29 6.12 32.06 1.08
CA ALA A 29 7.38 32.42 0.42
C ALA A 29 7.51 33.95 0.19
N ALA A 30 6.42 34.66 -0.08
CA ALA A 30 6.44 36.10 -0.28
C ALA A 30 6.81 36.93 0.98
N ARG A 31 6.81 36.33 2.19
CA ARG A 31 7.11 37.02 3.45
C ARG A 31 8.60 37.32 3.61
N ASP A 32 8.93 38.29 4.47
CA ASP A 32 10.32 38.65 4.80
C ASP A 32 10.98 37.69 5.81
N SER A 33 10.16 37.02 6.61
CA SER A 33 10.55 36.01 7.60
C SER A 33 9.43 34.99 7.82
N LEU A 34 9.81 33.80 8.29
CA LEU A 34 8.91 32.75 8.74
C LEU A 34 9.12 32.54 10.25
N THR A 35 8.05 32.09 10.92
CA THR A 35 8.03 31.64 12.31
C THR A 35 8.06 30.11 12.40
N GLU A 36 8.08 29.58 13.63
CA GLU A 36 7.95 28.14 13.88
C GLU A 36 6.56 27.61 13.48
N GLU A 37 5.51 28.42 13.66
CA GLU A 37 4.15 28.11 13.20
C GLU A 37 4.07 28.07 11.68
N ASP A 38 4.73 29.01 10.99
CA ASP A 38 4.79 29.02 9.52
C ASP A 38 5.56 27.82 8.94
N LEU A 39 6.60 27.34 9.65
CA LEU A 39 7.31 26.09 9.30
C LEU A 39 6.36 24.88 9.39
N THR A 40 5.58 24.78 10.48
CA THR A 40 4.55 23.74 10.63
C THR A 40 3.49 23.85 9.53
N GLU A 41 3.10 25.06 9.13
CA GLU A 41 2.14 25.28 8.06
C GLU A 41 2.69 24.83 6.69
N VAL A 42 3.88 25.29 6.28
CA VAL A 42 4.56 24.89 5.04
C VAL A 42 4.61 23.37 4.92
N LEU A 43 5.04 22.69 5.99
CA LEU A 43 5.17 21.24 5.99
C LEU A 43 3.82 20.52 6.00
N THR A 44 2.78 21.09 6.63
CA THR A 44 1.43 20.51 6.58
C THR A 44 0.82 20.62 5.19
N LEU A 45 1.02 21.76 4.51
CA LEU A 45 0.58 21.96 3.12
C LEU A 45 1.28 20.98 2.16
N LEU A 46 2.61 20.85 2.26
CA LEU A 46 3.39 19.92 1.43
C LEU A 46 3.01 18.45 1.71
N ASN A 47 2.82 18.05 2.97
CA ASN A 47 2.44 16.67 3.30
C ASN A 47 0.98 16.36 2.91
N ASN A 48 0.04 17.30 3.03
CA ASN A 48 -1.32 17.11 2.53
C ASN A 48 -1.32 16.97 1.00
N ALA A 49 -0.50 17.75 0.29
CA ALA A 49 -0.30 17.58 -1.14
C ALA A 49 0.32 16.22 -1.49
N ALA A 50 1.40 15.83 -0.80
CA ALA A 50 2.06 14.55 -1.00
C ALA A 50 1.09 13.37 -0.75
N TYR A 51 0.22 13.46 0.25
CA TYR A 51 -0.82 12.45 0.51
C TYR A 51 -1.82 12.39 -0.65
N VAL A 52 -2.22 13.53 -1.24
CA VAL A 52 -3.05 13.52 -2.46
C VAL A 52 -2.32 12.84 -3.62
N PHE A 53 -1.01 13.02 -3.82
CA PHE A 53 -0.28 12.29 -4.86
C PHE A 53 -0.17 10.79 -4.57
N LEU A 54 0.18 10.38 -3.35
CA LEU A 54 0.16 8.96 -2.96
C LEU A 54 -1.23 8.35 -3.15
N TYR A 55 -2.28 9.07 -2.78
CA TYR A 55 -3.65 8.68 -3.06
C TYR A 55 -3.84 8.48 -4.57
N LEU A 56 -3.64 9.51 -5.41
CA LEU A 56 -3.79 9.45 -6.88
C LEU A 56 -2.99 8.31 -7.55
N GLU A 57 -1.78 8.02 -7.05
CA GLU A 57 -0.90 6.96 -7.54
C GLU A 57 -1.36 5.57 -7.12
N ALA A 58 -1.61 5.35 -5.81
CA ALA A 58 -2.00 4.06 -5.26
C ALA A 58 -3.27 3.52 -5.93
N ILE A 59 -4.08 4.41 -6.49
CA ILE A 59 -5.40 4.06 -7.00
C ILE A 59 -5.45 3.81 -8.52
N ASP A 60 -4.47 4.27 -9.32
CA ASP A 60 -4.23 3.99 -10.77
C ASP A 60 -5.31 4.37 -11.84
N ASP A 61 -5.44 5.68 -12.17
CA ASP A 61 -6.08 6.18 -13.42
C ASP A 61 -5.18 7.26 -14.01
N THR A 62 -4.52 6.88 -15.12
CA THR A 62 -3.51 7.67 -15.81
C THR A 62 -4.05 8.98 -16.36
N THR A 63 -5.30 8.99 -16.84
CA THR A 63 -6.03 10.18 -17.33
C THR A 63 -6.00 11.34 -16.33
N THR A 64 -5.85 11.00 -15.06
CA THR A 64 -6.06 11.89 -13.93
C THR A 64 -4.78 12.21 -13.21
N ALA A 65 -3.91 11.21 -13.03
CA ALA A 65 -2.53 11.45 -12.63
C ALA A 65 -1.88 12.50 -13.55
N GLU A 66 -2.06 12.37 -14.88
CA GLU A 66 -1.63 13.35 -15.88
C GLU A 66 -2.18 14.76 -15.63
N CYS A 67 -3.45 14.89 -15.27
CA CYS A 67 -4.07 16.17 -14.92
C CYS A 67 -3.55 16.77 -13.60
N PHE A 68 -2.84 15.98 -12.78
CA PHE A 68 -2.23 16.43 -11.52
C PHE A 68 -0.71 16.64 -11.58
N VAL A 69 0.00 16.14 -12.61
CA VAL A 69 1.43 16.42 -12.83
C VAL A 69 1.78 17.93 -12.75
N PRO A 70 1.01 18.87 -13.33
CA PRO A 70 1.30 20.30 -13.21
C PRO A 70 1.27 20.83 -11.77
N TRP A 71 0.48 20.21 -10.88
CA TRP A 71 0.45 20.54 -9.46
C TRP A 71 1.66 19.98 -8.72
N GLN A 72 2.15 18.79 -9.09
CA GLN A 72 3.37 18.22 -8.51
C GLN A 72 4.56 19.16 -8.76
N THR A 73 4.76 19.57 -10.02
CA THR A 73 5.79 20.56 -10.38
C THR A 73 5.60 21.87 -9.63
N ARG A 74 4.37 22.40 -9.53
CA ARG A 74 4.09 23.69 -8.88
C ARG A 74 4.22 23.67 -7.35
N LEU A 75 4.11 22.51 -6.71
CA LEU A 75 4.16 22.35 -5.25
C LEU A 75 5.54 21.90 -4.75
N PHE A 76 6.26 21.10 -5.54
CA PHE A 76 7.53 20.49 -5.12
C PHE A 76 8.75 20.91 -5.95
N ASP A 77 8.61 21.26 -7.24
CA ASP A 77 9.74 21.54 -8.13
C ASP A 77 9.80 23.02 -8.63
N ASP A 78 8.92 23.90 -8.12
CA ASP A 78 8.86 25.33 -8.46
C ASP A 78 10.14 26.05 -7.99
N PRO A 79 11.05 26.48 -8.89
CA PRO A 79 12.39 26.91 -8.49
C PRO A 79 12.38 28.17 -7.63
N ASP A 80 11.50 29.12 -7.94
CA ASP A 80 11.42 30.42 -7.27
C ASP A 80 10.84 30.27 -5.86
N THR A 81 9.73 29.52 -5.70
CA THR A 81 9.14 29.23 -4.39
C THR A 81 10.13 28.42 -3.53
N ASN A 82 10.78 27.40 -4.09
CA ASN A 82 11.77 26.60 -3.36
C ASN A 82 13.00 27.39 -2.93
N ALA A 83 13.60 28.19 -3.81
CA ALA A 83 14.76 29.02 -3.47
C ALA A 83 14.42 30.08 -2.41
N ARG A 84 13.20 30.64 -2.48
CA ARG A 84 12.70 31.61 -1.50
C ARG A 84 12.41 30.96 -0.15
N LEU A 85 11.72 29.81 -0.11
CA LEU A 85 11.49 29.04 1.11
C LEU A 85 12.81 28.61 1.75
N LEU A 86 13.76 28.08 0.98
CA LEU A 86 15.11 27.72 1.45
C LEU A 86 15.82 28.91 2.12
N THR A 87 15.73 30.10 1.51
CA THR A 87 16.32 31.34 2.05
C THR A 87 15.66 31.77 3.37
N LEU A 88 14.34 31.67 3.47
CA LEU A 88 13.59 32.02 4.68
C LEU A 88 13.81 31.02 5.81
N LEU A 89 13.72 29.72 5.52
CA LEU A 89 13.97 28.64 6.47
C LEU A 89 15.38 28.69 7.02
N ALA A 90 16.40 28.98 6.19
CA ALA A 90 17.78 29.15 6.64
C ALA A 90 17.95 30.28 7.68
N ARG A 91 17.14 31.34 7.61
CA ARG A 91 17.13 32.48 8.55
C ARG A 91 16.21 32.29 9.76
N THR A 92 15.24 31.39 9.64
CA THR A 92 14.27 31.08 10.71
C THR A 92 14.99 30.46 11.90
N ARG A 93 14.59 30.82 13.12
CA ARG A 93 15.12 30.26 14.37
C ARG A 93 13.99 29.58 15.13
N CYS A 94 14.07 28.26 15.26
CA CYS A 94 13.17 27.52 16.12
C CYS A 94 13.63 27.63 17.60
N ARG A 95 12.68 27.53 18.52
CA ARG A 95 12.88 27.48 19.97
C ARG A 95 12.80 26.05 20.49
N ASP A 96 11.90 25.24 19.91
CA ASP A 96 11.86 23.81 20.18
C ASP A 96 12.97 23.07 19.41
N ALA A 97 13.56 22.06 20.06
CA ALA A 97 14.68 21.30 19.51
C ALA A 97 14.26 20.39 18.34
N ALA A 98 13.05 19.81 18.39
CA ALA A 98 12.53 19.01 17.28
C ALA A 98 12.06 19.90 16.12
N ALA A 99 11.53 21.09 16.39
CA ALA A 99 11.24 22.08 15.35
C ALA A 99 12.53 22.55 14.63
N GLU A 100 13.63 22.78 15.37
CA GLU A 100 14.94 23.08 14.79
C GLU A 100 15.52 21.91 13.97
N GLU A 101 15.24 20.67 14.37
CA GLU A 101 15.60 19.48 13.59
C GLU A 101 14.77 19.33 12.31
N ILE A 102 13.45 19.50 12.39
CA ILE A 102 12.55 19.55 11.25
C ILE A 102 12.98 20.65 10.26
N ARG A 103 13.35 21.84 10.76
CA ARG A 103 13.87 22.95 9.95
C ARG A 103 15.15 22.58 9.19
N ARG A 104 16.08 21.88 9.84
CA ARG A 104 17.32 21.40 9.21
C ARG A 104 17.05 20.40 8.09
N HIS A 105 16.11 19.46 8.30
CA HIS A 105 15.70 18.51 7.25
C HIS A 105 14.93 19.18 6.10
N ALA A 106 14.08 20.19 6.37
CA ALA A 106 13.44 20.98 5.33
C ALA A 106 14.44 21.74 4.45
N ILE A 107 15.51 22.27 5.05
CA ILE A 107 16.63 22.89 4.33
C ILE A 107 17.41 21.85 3.49
N ALA A 108 17.59 20.62 3.99
CA ALA A 108 18.24 19.55 3.25
C ALA A 108 17.41 19.11 2.04
N HIS A 109 16.13 18.79 2.24
CA HIS A 109 15.24 18.32 1.17
C HIS A 109 15.04 19.35 0.05
N LEU A 110 14.92 20.65 0.38
CA LEU A 110 14.83 21.71 -0.64
C LEU A 110 16.13 21.84 -1.46
N ARG A 111 17.30 21.53 -0.88
CA ARG A 111 18.58 21.51 -1.61
C ARG A 111 18.72 20.26 -2.48
N GLU A 112 18.32 19.10 -1.97
CA GLU A 112 18.27 17.85 -2.74
C GLU A 112 17.38 18.03 -3.98
N THR A 113 16.14 18.49 -3.79
CA THR A 113 15.18 18.72 -4.89
C THR A 113 15.68 19.75 -5.91
N ALA A 114 16.35 20.82 -5.46
CA ALA A 114 17.01 21.78 -6.36
C ALA A 114 18.24 21.22 -7.11
N GLY A 115 18.86 20.15 -6.60
CA GLY A 115 20.02 19.48 -7.18
C GLY A 115 19.71 18.25 -8.04
N ARG A 116 18.44 17.82 -8.14
CA ARG A 116 18.02 16.63 -8.91
C ARG A 116 18.40 16.74 -10.38
N ASP A 117 19.13 15.75 -10.89
CA ASP A 117 19.34 15.59 -12.33
C ASP A 117 18.03 15.18 -13.04
N ARG A 118 17.43 16.16 -13.71
CA ARG A 118 16.20 15.99 -14.51
C ARG A 118 16.41 15.05 -15.72
N THR A 119 17.66 14.85 -16.16
CA THR A 119 18.00 13.98 -17.30
C THR A 119 17.84 12.51 -16.92
N THR A 120 18.48 12.08 -15.82
CA THR A 120 18.33 10.72 -15.28
C THR A 120 16.90 10.45 -14.82
N SER A 121 16.20 11.43 -14.23
CA SER A 121 14.77 11.28 -13.89
C SER A 121 13.91 10.99 -15.13
N ALA A 122 14.00 11.81 -16.18
CA ALA A 122 13.24 11.57 -17.41
C ALA A 122 13.61 10.23 -18.11
N ARG A 123 14.85 9.76 -17.95
CA ARG A 123 15.28 8.43 -18.41
C ARG A 123 14.63 7.31 -17.58
N LEU A 124 14.54 7.46 -16.25
CA LEU A 124 13.83 6.53 -15.37
C LEU A 124 12.34 6.46 -15.74
N ASP A 125 11.68 7.60 -15.93
CA ASP A 125 10.27 7.65 -16.36
C ASP A 125 10.06 6.90 -17.68
N THR A 126 10.98 7.11 -18.65
CA THR A 126 10.97 6.39 -19.94
C THR A 126 11.07 4.87 -19.75
N LEU A 127 11.92 4.39 -18.84
CA LEU A 127 12.08 2.96 -18.55
C LEU A 127 10.87 2.37 -17.82
N VAL A 128 10.25 3.12 -16.90
CA VAL A 128 9.00 2.71 -16.23
C VAL A 128 7.87 2.54 -17.25
N GLN A 129 7.73 3.47 -18.20
CA GLN A 129 6.72 3.35 -19.28
C GLN A 129 7.04 2.19 -20.23
N GLN A 130 8.32 1.94 -20.55
CA GLN A 130 8.74 0.77 -21.33
C GLN A 130 8.37 -0.55 -20.62
N ALA A 131 8.60 -0.65 -19.31
CA ALA A 131 8.24 -1.83 -18.53
C ALA A 131 6.72 -2.02 -18.46
N ARG A 132 5.95 -0.95 -18.23
CA ARG A 132 4.47 -0.98 -18.23
C ARG A 132 3.90 -1.41 -19.58
N HIS A 133 4.48 -0.97 -20.69
CA HIS A 133 4.08 -1.40 -22.03
C HIS A 133 4.26 -2.92 -22.23
N LEU A 134 5.42 -3.48 -21.87
CA LEU A 134 5.70 -4.92 -21.94
C LEU A 134 4.77 -5.76 -21.04
N LEU A 135 4.38 -5.23 -19.87
CA LEU A 135 3.38 -5.87 -18.99
C LEU A 135 1.97 -5.83 -19.61
N GLY A 136 1.63 -4.77 -20.35
CA GLY A 136 0.41 -4.70 -21.15
C GLY A 136 0.35 -5.78 -22.23
N GLU A 137 1.44 -5.98 -22.99
CA GLU A 137 1.53 -7.05 -24.00
C GLU A 137 1.29 -8.44 -23.39
N VAL A 138 1.91 -8.75 -22.24
CA VAL A 138 1.67 -9.99 -21.48
C VAL A 138 0.19 -10.17 -21.17
N GLN A 139 -0.46 -9.11 -20.70
CA GLN A 139 -1.83 -9.16 -20.22
C GLN A 139 -2.85 -9.27 -21.37
N GLU A 140 -2.58 -8.64 -22.52
CA GLU A 140 -3.33 -8.94 -23.74
C GLU A 140 -3.19 -10.41 -24.14
N ASP A 141 -1.98 -10.98 -24.09
CA ASP A 141 -1.71 -12.34 -24.57
C ASP A 141 -2.29 -13.42 -23.64
N GLN A 142 -2.36 -13.11 -22.34
CA GLN A 142 -3.12 -13.84 -21.34
C GLN A 142 -4.65 -13.73 -21.55
N THR A 143 -5.15 -12.57 -22.00
CA THR A 143 -6.56 -12.39 -22.37
C THR A 143 -6.90 -13.25 -23.60
N ARG A 144 -6.08 -13.16 -24.65
CA ARG A 144 -6.18 -14.00 -25.86
C ARG A 144 -6.12 -15.52 -25.55
N LEU A 145 -5.41 -15.92 -24.51
CA LEU A 145 -5.42 -17.31 -24.02
C LEU A 145 -6.77 -17.69 -23.39
N LEU A 146 -7.36 -16.81 -22.56
CA LEU A 146 -8.66 -17.04 -21.92
C LEU A 146 -9.83 -17.01 -22.92
N ASP A 147 -9.78 -16.15 -23.95
CA ASP A 147 -10.76 -16.12 -25.04
C ASP A 147 -10.82 -17.48 -25.75
N ARG A 148 -9.65 -18.03 -26.10
CA ARG A 148 -9.51 -19.35 -26.74
C ARG A 148 -9.92 -20.52 -25.85
N LEU A 149 -10.00 -20.32 -24.54
CA LEU A 149 -10.48 -21.30 -23.56
C LEU A 149 -11.97 -21.11 -23.21
N GLY A 150 -12.65 -20.10 -23.78
CA GLY A 150 -14.03 -19.77 -23.44
C GLY A 150 -14.21 -19.25 -22.01
N ALA A 151 -13.13 -18.77 -21.38
CA ALA A 151 -13.06 -18.39 -19.97
C ALA A 151 -12.92 -16.88 -19.74
N ALA A 152 -12.73 -16.09 -20.81
CA ALA A 152 -12.66 -14.64 -20.73
C ALA A 152 -14.01 -14.00 -20.40
N SER A 153 -13.96 -12.81 -19.77
CA SER A 153 -15.13 -11.97 -19.54
C SER A 153 -14.69 -10.51 -19.53
N ALA A 154 -15.31 -9.66 -20.34
CA ALA A 154 -15.01 -8.22 -20.40
C ALA A 154 -15.24 -7.48 -19.06
N ALA A 155 -15.87 -8.12 -18.07
CA ALA A 155 -16.12 -7.60 -16.73
C ALA A 155 -15.32 -8.33 -15.62
N THR A 156 -14.25 -9.06 -15.94
CA THR A 156 -13.38 -9.70 -14.93
C THR A 156 -11.91 -9.64 -15.37
N PRO A 157 -10.99 -9.10 -14.54
CA PRO A 157 -9.55 -9.08 -14.84
C PRO A 157 -8.99 -10.47 -15.20
N PRO A 158 -8.07 -10.58 -16.18
CA PRO A 158 -7.58 -11.87 -16.67
C PRO A 158 -7.07 -12.82 -15.58
N ALA A 159 -6.27 -12.32 -14.62
CA ALA A 159 -5.76 -13.15 -13.52
C ALA A 159 -6.88 -13.76 -12.64
N ILE A 160 -7.96 -13.01 -12.39
CA ILE A 160 -9.12 -13.48 -11.60
C ILE A 160 -9.93 -14.50 -12.40
N ALA A 161 -10.11 -14.29 -13.71
CA ALA A 161 -10.76 -15.25 -14.59
C ALA A 161 -9.95 -16.56 -14.69
N PHE A 162 -8.62 -16.46 -14.80
CA PHE A 162 -7.70 -17.59 -14.82
C PHE A 162 -7.71 -18.38 -13.50
N TYR A 163 -7.62 -17.69 -12.35
CA TYR A 163 -7.70 -18.33 -11.04
C TYR A 163 -9.01 -19.11 -10.87
N ARG A 164 -10.15 -18.53 -11.27
CA ARG A 164 -11.46 -19.21 -11.26
C ARG A 164 -11.49 -20.43 -12.18
N LEU A 165 -10.88 -20.36 -13.36
CA LEU A 165 -10.77 -21.49 -14.30
C LEU A 165 -9.95 -22.63 -13.69
N VAL A 166 -8.78 -22.34 -13.11
CA VAL A 166 -7.92 -23.36 -12.46
C VAL A 166 -8.61 -23.95 -11.23
N ALA A 167 -9.13 -23.12 -10.32
CA ALA A 167 -9.81 -23.56 -9.11
C ALA A 167 -11.05 -24.43 -9.39
N SER A 168 -11.77 -24.17 -10.49
CA SER A 168 -12.95 -24.95 -10.87
C SER A 168 -12.65 -26.21 -11.69
N THR A 169 -11.42 -26.36 -12.20
CA THR A 169 -10.99 -27.50 -13.04
C THR A 169 -10.71 -28.75 -12.19
N ARG A 170 -11.46 -29.83 -12.44
CA ARG A 170 -11.40 -31.10 -11.68
C ARG A 170 -10.06 -31.84 -11.78
N SER A 171 -9.49 -31.99 -12.98
CA SER A 171 -8.23 -32.74 -13.18
C SER A 171 -7.00 -31.91 -12.79
N ALA A 172 -6.16 -32.43 -11.89
CA ALA A 172 -4.92 -31.78 -11.48
C ALA A 172 -3.93 -31.59 -12.64
N ALA A 173 -3.77 -32.61 -13.49
CA ALA A 173 -2.96 -32.52 -14.71
C ALA A 173 -3.46 -31.45 -15.70
N THR A 174 -4.75 -31.12 -15.71
CA THR A 174 -5.28 -29.98 -16.48
C THR A 174 -5.01 -28.64 -15.77
N ARG A 175 -5.13 -28.57 -14.44
CA ARG A 175 -4.71 -27.39 -13.65
C ARG A 175 -3.23 -27.05 -13.91
N GLU A 176 -2.33 -28.04 -13.91
CA GLU A 176 -0.92 -27.82 -14.27
C GLU A 176 -0.73 -27.29 -15.70
N LYS A 177 -1.39 -27.90 -16.69
CA LYS A 177 -1.26 -27.49 -18.10
C LYS A 177 -1.72 -26.06 -18.33
N LEU A 178 -2.83 -25.66 -17.70
CA LEU A 178 -3.34 -24.29 -17.71
C LEU A 178 -2.30 -23.32 -17.11
N THR A 179 -1.80 -23.61 -15.91
CA THR A 179 -0.82 -22.75 -15.21
C THR A 179 0.51 -22.66 -15.95
N ARG A 180 0.95 -23.73 -16.63
CA ARG A 180 2.13 -23.73 -17.50
C ARG A 180 1.93 -22.82 -18.72
N ALA A 181 0.79 -22.91 -19.39
CA ALA A 181 0.46 -22.05 -20.54
C ALA A 181 0.32 -20.56 -20.14
N TRP A 182 -0.22 -20.30 -18.94
CA TRP A 182 -0.33 -18.95 -18.37
C TRP A 182 1.04 -18.32 -18.08
N ARG A 183 1.92 -19.06 -17.39
CA ARG A 183 3.31 -18.64 -17.10
C ARG A 183 4.10 -18.41 -18.39
N GLN A 184 3.98 -19.28 -19.39
CA GLN A 184 4.63 -19.09 -20.70
C GLN A 184 4.26 -17.77 -21.40
N ARG A 185 3.04 -17.24 -21.22
CA ARG A 185 2.66 -15.92 -21.76
C ARG A 185 3.34 -14.79 -20.99
N ARG A 186 3.31 -14.84 -19.66
CA ARG A 186 4.02 -13.90 -18.77
C ARG A 186 5.52 -13.86 -19.04
N ASP A 187 6.13 -15.02 -19.25
CA ASP A 187 7.58 -15.15 -19.38
C ASP A 187 8.10 -14.82 -20.79
N THR A 188 7.21 -14.51 -21.75
CA THR A 188 7.59 -14.21 -23.15
C THR A 188 8.51 -12.97 -23.28
N PRO A 189 8.19 -11.79 -22.71
CA PRO A 189 9.10 -10.64 -22.70
C PRO A 189 10.06 -10.60 -21.49
N LEU A 190 10.20 -11.68 -20.71
CA LEU A 190 10.88 -11.66 -19.40
C LEU A 190 12.31 -11.09 -19.47
N GLY A 191 13.08 -11.45 -20.50
CA GLY A 191 14.45 -10.92 -20.68
C GLY A 191 14.50 -9.42 -20.97
N ALA A 192 13.47 -8.87 -21.62
CA ALA A 192 13.34 -7.42 -21.86
C ALA A 192 12.88 -6.68 -20.59
N LEU A 193 11.96 -7.27 -19.83
CA LEU A 193 11.53 -6.75 -18.52
C LEU A 193 12.70 -6.69 -17.53
N VAL A 194 13.41 -7.80 -17.33
CA VAL A 194 14.59 -7.87 -16.44
C VAL A 194 15.64 -6.84 -16.84
N LYS A 195 15.97 -6.72 -18.14
CA LYS A 195 16.92 -5.69 -18.62
C LYS A 195 16.44 -4.26 -18.33
N THR A 196 15.14 -3.99 -18.47
CA THR A 196 14.56 -2.66 -18.21
C THR A 196 14.66 -2.31 -16.72
N ILE A 197 14.39 -3.29 -15.85
CA ILE A 197 14.52 -3.15 -14.39
C ILE A 197 15.99 -2.96 -13.99
N ASP A 198 16.91 -3.75 -14.55
CA ASP A 198 18.35 -3.63 -14.28
C ASP A 198 18.91 -2.24 -14.72
N GLU A 199 18.42 -1.67 -15.83
CA GLU A 199 18.70 -0.27 -16.21
C GLU A 199 18.15 0.74 -15.19
N MET A 200 16.93 0.53 -14.65
CA MET A 200 16.36 1.40 -13.62
C MET A 200 17.15 1.34 -12.30
N VAL A 201 17.52 0.15 -11.84
CA VAL A 201 18.31 -0.09 -10.62
C VAL A 201 19.71 0.55 -10.73
N ALA A 202 20.33 0.48 -11.91
CA ALA A 202 21.62 1.11 -12.17
C ALA A 202 21.54 2.64 -12.07
N LEU A 203 20.54 3.26 -12.69
CA LEU A 203 20.33 4.71 -12.64
C LEU A 203 19.97 5.20 -11.22
N ARG A 204 19.18 4.43 -10.45
CA ARG A 204 18.94 4.72 -9.03
C ARG A 204 20.22 4.68 -8.19
N HIS A 205 21.10 3.72 -8.43
CA HIS A 205 22.43 3.69 -7.81
C HIS A 205 23.28 4.91 -8.18
N GLU A 206 23.21 5.37 -9.42
CA GLU A 206 23.99 6.52 -9.89
C GLU A 206 23.47 7.85 -9.33
N GLN A 207 22.16 8.01 -9.19
CA GLN A 207 21.55 9.12 -8.44
C GLN A 207 21.97 9.12 -6.96
N ALA A 208 21.90 7.97 -6.28
CA ALA A 208 22.27 7.85 -4.87
C ALA A 208 23.75 8.17 -4.62
N VAL A 209 24.65 7.69 -5.49
CA VAL A 209 26.10 8.00 -5.41
C VAL A 209 26.38 9.47 -5.73
N ALA A 210 25.65 10.09 -6.66
CA ALA A 210 25.76 11.52 -6.94
C ALA A 210 25.26 12.41 -5.77
N ALA A 211 24.28 11.94 -5.01
CA ALA A 211 23.81 12.58 -3.77
C ALA A 211 24.75 12.33 -2.56
N GLY A 212 25.67 11.36 -2.66
CA GLY A 212 26.70 11.07 -1.66
C GLY A 212 26.49 9.79 -0.83
N HIS A 213 25.45 9.00 -1.12
CA HIS A 213 25.18 7.74 -0.43
C HIS A 213 25.94 6.57 -1.07
N ALA A 214 26.15 5.47 -0.32
CA ALA A 214 26.91 4.31 -0.81
C ALA A 214 26.15 3.45 -1.84
N SER A 215 24.82 3.46 -1.79
CA SER A 215 23.92 2.65 -2.62
C SER A 215 22.52 3.27 -2.64
N ALA A 216 21.63 2.79 -3.51
CA ALA A 216 20.23 3.21 -3.52
C ALA A 216 19.51 2.84 -2.20
N LEU A 217 19.83 1.67 -1.64
CA LEU A 217 19.36 1.26 -0.30
C LEU A 217 19.85 2.22 0.78
N ALA A 218 21.12 2.66 0.75
CA ALA A 218 21.67 3.56 1.76
C ALA A 218 20.95 4.92 1.77
N GLN A 219 20.54 5.44 0.61
CA GLN A 219 19.67 6.62 0.52
C GLN A 219 18.29 6.34 1.15
N SER A 220 17.67 5.21 0.82
CA SER A 220 16.40 4.76 1.42
C SER A 220 16.46 4.51 2.94
N LEU A 221 17.64 4.36 3.54
CA LEU A 221 17.82 4.07 4.97
C LEU A 221 18.37 5.25 5.79
N GLU A 222 18.85 6.32 5.17
CA GLU A 222 19.68 7.37 5.81
C GLU A 222 19.14 7.87 7.16
N ASN A 223 17.85 8.20 7.21
CA ASN A 223 17.22 8.85 8.37
C ASN A 223 16.81 7.88 9.51
N ARG A 224 17.27 6.61 9.53
CA ARG A 224 16.52 5.52 10.20
C ARG A 224 17.29 4.67 11.21
N GLY A 225 18.63 4.74 11.24
CA GLY A 225 19.47 4.13 12.28
C GLY A 225 19.49 2.59 12.35
N LEU A 226 18.66 1.89 11.58
CA LEU A 226 18.70 0.43 11.44
C LEU A 226 19.91 -0.01 10.61
N PRO A 227 20.82 -0.87 11.13
CA PRO A 227 21.93 -1.39 10.34
C PRO A 227 21.43 -2.29 9.21
N GLU A 228 22.04 -2.20 8.02
CA GLU A 228 21.74 -3.10 6.89
C GLU A 228 21.82 -4.58 7.29
N ALA A 229 22.82 -4.95 8.11
CA ALA A 229 22.99 -6.31 8.60
C ALA A 229 21.84 -6.81 9.49
N SER A 230 21.13 -5.90 10.19
CA SER A 230 19.93 -6.24 10.98
C SER A 230 18.73 -6.49 10.07
N ILE A 231 18.55 -5.67 9.03
CA ILE A 231 17.49 -5.84 8.02
C ILE A 231 17.74 -7.12 7.22
N GLU A 232 18.98 -7.37 6.80
CA GLU A 232 19.40 -8.61 6.14
C GLU A 232 19.14 -9.81 7.05
N GLY A 233 19.49 -9.76 8.34
CA GLY A 233 19.19 -10.84 9.29
C GLY A 233 17.70 -11.13 9.43
N PHE A 234 16.86 -10.10 9.54
CA PHE A 234 15.40 -10.21 9.61
C PHE A 234 14.81 -10.82 8.33
N LEU A 235 15.24 -10.36 7.15
CA LEU A 235 14.81 -10.91 5.86
C LEU A 235 15.15 -12.40 5.72
N GLN A 236 16.33 -12.82 6.19
CA GLN A 236 16.77 -14.21 6.14
C GLN A 236 15.96 -15.12 7.09
N ASP A 237 15.64 -14.65 8.30
CA ASP A 237 14.74 -15.35 9.24
C ASP A 237 13.31 -15.46 8.68
N PHE A 238 12.75 -14.34 8.21
CA PHE A 238 11.38 -14.27 7.69
C PHE A 238 11.20 -15.18 6.47
N LEU A 239 12.11 -15.14 5.48
CA LEU A 239 12.06 -16.00 4.30
C LEU A 239 12.19 -17.49 4.67
N THR A 240 13.05 -17.83 5.64
CA THR A 240 13.20 -19.22 6.12
C THR A 240 11.90 -19.74 6.73
N ARG A 241 11.21 -18.92 7.54
CA ARG A 241 9.90 -19.26 8.13
C ARG A 241 8.77 -19.32 7.09
N ALA A 242 8.77 -18.41 6.13
CA ALA A 242 7.80 -18.39 5.03
C ALA A 242 7.85 -19.69 4.23
N ILE A 243 9.05 -20.10 3.80
CA ILE A 243 9.27 -21.34 3.06
C ILE A 243 8.81 -22.57 3.87
N ALA A 244 9.05 -22.60 5.18
CA ALA A 244 8.56 -23.67 6.05
C ALA A 244 7.02 -23.71 6.13
N GLY A 245 6.37 -22.55 6.31
CA GLY A 245 4.90 -22.43 6.34
C GLY A 245 4.22 -22.76 5.00
N THR A 246 4.86 -22.41 3.89
CA THR A 246 4.46 -22.79 2.53
C THR A 246 4.59 -24.30 2.33
N ARG A 247 5.71 -24.94 2.72
CA ARG A 247 5.87 -26.41 2.61
C ARG A 247 4.85 -27.19 3.44
N GLN A 248 4.46 -26.68 4.61
CA GLN A 248 3.34 -27.23 5.38
C GLN A 248 2.01 -27.10 4.60
N LEU A 249 1.73 -25.95 3.98
CA LEU A 249 0.49 -25.75 3.21
C LEU A 249 0.47 -26.62 1.94
N GLU A 250 1.62 -26.82 1.30
CA GLU A 250 1.79 -27.73 0.16
C GLU A 250 1.61 -29.21 0.54
N HIS A 251 1.82 -29.59 1.81
CA HIS A 251 1.43 -30.90 2.32
C HIS A 251 -0.10 -30.99 2.46
N GLU A 252 -0.72 -30.03 3.15
CA GLU A 252 -2.18 -29.99 3.33
C GLU A 252 -2.94 -29.99 1.99
N ILE A 253 -2.44 -29.28 0.96
CA ILE A 253 -3.04 -29.32 -0.40
C ILE A 253 -2.87 -30.69 -1.06
N ARG A 254 -1.72 -31.35 -0.88
CA ARG A 254 -1.47 -32.69 -1.44
C ARG A 254 -2.39 -33.74 -0.84
N ASP A 255 -2.68 -33.65 0.45
CA ASP A 255 -3.60 -34.57 1.13
C ASP A 255 -5.03 -34.48 0.56
N ILE A 256 -5.44 -33.30 0.08
CA ILE A 256 -6.76 -33.04 -0.54
C ILE A 256 -6.78 -33.39 -2.04
N VAL A 257 -5.66 -33.20 -2.75
CA VAL A 257 -5.57 -33.41 -4.21
C VAL A 257 -5.18 -34.85 -4.58
N GLY A 258 -4.52 -35.58 -3.68
CA GLY A 258 -4.04 -36.94 -3.89
C GLY A 258 -2.73 -37.02 -4.70
N GLU A 259 -2.42 -38.22 -5.19
CA GLU A 259 -1.15 -38.53 -5.86
C GLU A 259 -0.90 -37.69 -7.15
N ASP A 260 -1.97 -37.28 -7.84
CA ASP A 260 -1.95 -36.41 -9.03
C ASP A 260 -1.56 -34.94 -8.75
N CYS A 261 -1.23 -34.57 -7.50
CA CYS A 261 -0.89 -33.19 -7.08
C CYS A 261 0.44 -32.64 -7.68
N GLY A 262 1.26 -33.50 -8.29
CA GLY A 262 2.46 -33.09 -9.01
C GLY A 262 3.52 -32.40 -8.14
N SER A 263 4.31 -31.52 -8.76
CA SER A 263 5.50 -30.92 -8.14
C SER A 263 5.31 -29.50 -7.60
N ARG A 264 4.20 -28.81 -7.89
CA ARG A 264 3.90 -27.46 -7.39
C ARG A 264 2.49 -27.38 -6.79
N PRO A 265 2.27 -27.88 -5.56
CA PRO A 265 0.91 -28.04 -4.98
C PRO A 265 0.10 -26.74 -4.88
N LEU A 266 0.74 -25.57 -4.68
CA LEU A 266 0.06 -24.26 -4.69
C LEU A 266 -0.76 -24.02 -5.98
N THR A 267 -0.40 -24.64 -7.10
CA THR A 267 -1.17 -24.67 -8.37
C THR A 267 -2.62 -25.15 -8.18
N HIS A 268 -2.90 -25.85 -7.09
CA HIS A 268 -4.19 -26.44 -6.77
C HIS A 268 -4.84 -25.85 -5.51
N PHE A 269 -4.26 -24.79 -4.91
CA PHE A 269 -4.77 -24.16 -3.68
C PHE A 269 -6.25 -23.78 -3.80
N GLY A 270 -6.64 -22.99 -4.82
CA GLY A 270 -8.03 -22.60 -5.04
C GLY A 270 -8.99 -23.77 -5.32
N PHE A 271 -8.49 -24.90 -5.79
CA PHE A 271 -9.28 -26.13 -5.93
C PHE A 271 -9.48 -26.79 -4.56
N ALA A 272 -8.43 -26.94 -3.75
CA ALA A 272 -8.52 -27.50 -2.41
C ALA A 272 -9.47 -26.69 -1.50
N ILE A 273 -9.37 -25.36 -1.54
CA ILE A 273 -10.33 -24.44 -0.89
C ILE A 273 -11.77 -24.73 -1.34
N GLY A 274 -12.00 -24.90 -2.64
CA GLY A 274 -13.32 -25.13 -3.23
C GLY A 274 -13.94 -26.50 -2.94
N GLU A 275 -13.15 -27.50 -2.60
CA GLU A 275 -13.64 -28.81 -2.13
C GLU A 275 -14.03 -28.79 -0.65
N LEU A 276 -13.32 -28.00 0.18
CA LEU A 276 -13.57 -27.94 1.63
C LEU A 276 -14.69 -26.96 2.00
N ALA A 277 -14.62 -25.71 1.53
CA ALA A 277 -15.63 -24.68 1.82
C ALA A 277 -16.85 -24.74 0.86
N GLY A 278 -16.80 -25.61 -0.15
CA GLY A 278 -17.78 -25.67 -1.22
C GLY A 278 -17.83 -24.37 -2.04
N ARG A 279 -19.00 -24.09 -2.64
CA ARG A 279 -19.23 -22.91 -3.50
C ARG A 279 -20.32 -21.99 -2.97
N THR A 280 -20.24 -21.62 -1.69
CA THR A 280 -21.13 -20.61 -1.10
C THR A 280 -20.84 -19.22 -1.67
N LYS A 281 -21.87 -18.41 -1.92
CA LYS A 281 -21.70 -16.99 -2.27
C LYS A 281 -21.12 -16.23 -1.07
N ALA A 282 -20.02 -15.51 -1.28
CA ALA A 282 -19.41 -14.67 -0.24
C ALA A 282 -20.42 -13.61 0.30
N PRO A 283 -20.41 -13.32 1.61
CA PRO A 283 -21.20 -12.25 2.20
C PRO A 283 -20.71 -10.88 1.73
N LEU A 284 -21.58 -9.88 1.84
CA LEU A 284 -21.26 -8.47 1.62
C LEU A 284 -21.69 -7.67 2.86
N PHE A 285 -20.82 -6.82 3.38
CA PHE A 285 -21.01 -6.01 4.58
C PHE A 285 -21.33 -4.57 4.21
N ALA A 286 -22.13 -3.86 5.00
CA ALA A 286 -22.45 -2.46 4.72
C ALA A 286 -21.26 -1.57 5.11
N TRP A 287 -20.81 -0.67 4.22
CA TRP A 287 -19.57 0.08 4.45
C TRP A 287 -19.65 1.00 5.68
N ASP A 288 -20.84 1.54 5.96
CA ASP A 288 -21.13 2.44 7.06
C ASP A 288 -20.97 1.74 8.42
N ALA A 289 -21.44 0.50 8.52
CA ALA A 289 -21.20 -0.37 9.68
C ALA A 289 -19.72 -0.71 9.87
N CYS A 290 -18.97 -0.92 8.78
CA CYS A 290 -17.52 -1.14 8.84
C CYS A 290 -16.75 0.11 9.28
N VAL A 291 -17.11 1.29 8.75
CA VAL A 291 -16.54 2.59 9.16
C VAL A 291 -16.88 2.92 10.61
N ALA A 292 -18.10 2.62 11.07
CA ALA A 292 -18.51 2.79 12.46
C ALA A 292 -17.68 1.90 13.41
N TYR A 293 -17.48 0.63 13.05
CA TYR A 293 -16.63 -0.29 13.82
C TYR A 293 -15.16 0.18 13.89
N ILE A 294 -14.54 0.54 12.76
CA ILE A 294 -13.13 0.95 12.77
C ILE A 294 -12.94 2.31 13.47
N SER A 295 -13.95 3.19 13.44
CA SER A 295 -14.00 4.41 14.23
C SER A 295 -14.12 4.12 15.74
N ALA A 296 -14.86 3.08 16.14
CA ALA A 296 -14.93 2.65 17.54
C ALA A 296 -13.61 2.04 18.03
N VAL A 297 -12.93 1.23 17.20
CA VAL A 297 -11.55 0.75 17.44
C VAL A 297 -10.60 1.92 17.63
N ALA A 298 -10.59 2.90 16.72
CA ALA A 298 -9.74 4.09 16.82
C ALA A 298 -10.04 4.92 18.09
N SER A 299 -11.33 5.04 18.46
CA SER A 299 -11.75 5.78 19.66
C SER A 299 -11.28 5.11 20.95
N LYS A 300 -11.44 3.78 21.08
CA LYS A 300 -10.96 3.00 22.24
C LYS A 300 -9.43 2.99 22.34
N ALA A 301 -8.75 2.73 21.23
CA ALA A 301 -7.32 2.46 21.24
C ALA A 301 -6.44 3.71 21.30
N PHE A 302 -6.87 4.84 20.72
CA PHE A 302 -6.08 6.09 20.62
C PHE A 302 -6.70 7.28 21.38
N GLY A 303 -7.79 7.09 22.14
CA GLY A 303 -8.45 8.18 22.89
C GLY A 303 -9.11 9.23 21.99
N LEU A 304 -9.53 8.82 20.79
CA LEU A 304 -10.06 9.70 19.76
C LEU A 304 -11.59 9.80 19.81
N THR A 305 -12.10 10.78 19.09
CA THR A 305 -13.52 10.89 18.74
C THR A 305 -13.62 11.22 17.26
N LEU A 306 -14.10 10.26 16.47
CA LEU A 306 -14.40 10.47 15.06
C LEU A 306 -15.89 10.82 14.92
N ARG A 307 -16.21 11.83 14.11
CA ARG A 307 -17.60 12.25 13.84
C ARG A 307 -17.80 12.56 12.36
N PRO A 308 -18.89 12.09 11.73
CA PRO A 308 -19.28 12.57 10.41
C PRO A 308 -19.47 14.08 10.42
N ALA A 309 -18.81 14.78 9.50
CA ALA A 309 -19.11 16.18 9.20
C ALA A 309 -20.27 16.24 8.19
N PRO A 310 -21.13 17.27 8.22
CA PRO A 310 -22.13 17.48 7.18
C PRO A 310 -21.42 17.86 5.87
N ALA A 311 -21.69 17.12 4.79
CA ALA A 311 -21.28 17.53 3.45
C ALA A 311 -22.00 18.83 3.06
N LEU A 312 -21.28 19.77 2.48
CA LEU A 312 -21.78 21.09 2.07
C LEU A 312 -22.45 21.03 0.69
N THR A 313 -22.05 20.07 -0.14
CA THR A 313 -22.63 19.77 -1.46
C THR A 313 -22.93 18.27 -1.62
N ARG A 314 -23.64 17.89 -2.70
CA ARG A 314 -23.96 16.48 -3.00
C ARG A 314 -22.80 15.69 -3.61
N ASP A 315 -21.77 16.38 -4.09
CA ASP A 315 -20.64 15.80 -4.83
C ASP A 315 -19.36 15.69 -3.98
N GLU A 316 -19.45 16.08 -2.70
CA GLU A 316 -18.41 15.91 -1.68
C GLU A 316 -18.31 14.46 -1.19
N LEU A 317 -17.09 14.03 -0.90
CA LEU A 317 -16.81 12.76 -0.23
C LEU A 317 -17.26 12.83 1.23
N PRO A 318 -17.84 11.76 1.82
CA PRO A 318 -18.10 11.70 3.26
C PRO A 318 -16.85 12.01 4.07
N VAL A 319 -16.96 12.92 5.04
CA VAL A 319 -15.83 13.39 5.86
C VAL A 319 -16.00 12.96 7.32
N LEU A 320 -14.94 12.46 7.93
CA LEU A 320 -14.82 12.27 9.38
C LEU A 320 -13.91 13.34 9.97
N GLN A 321 -14.43 14.14 10.89
CA GLN A 321 -13.62 14.97 11.79
C GLN A 321 -12.95 14.06 12.82
N VAL A 322 -11.62 14.11 12.91
CA VAL A 322 -10.86 13.41 13.94
C VAL A 322 -10.55 14.40 15.07
N ARG A 323 -10.98 14.06 16.29
CA ARG A 323 -10.73 14.86 17.49
C ARG A 323 -9.93 14.07 18.52
N SER A 324 -9.05 14.76 19.23
CA SER A 324 -8.46 14.27 20.48
C SER A 324 -8.94 15.19 21.60
N ASN A 325 -9.67 14.62 22.57
CA ASN A 325 -10.46 15.38 23.54
C ASN A 325 -11.40 16.39 22.83
N SER A 326 -11.42 17.65 23.24
CA SER A 326 -12.19 18.73 22.62
C SER A 326 -11.58 19.27 21.32
N THR A 327 -10.31 18.99 21.04
CA THR A 327 -9.53 19.59 19.95
C THR A 327 -9.66 18.78 18.65
N GLU A 328 -9.90 19.47 17.53
CA GLU A 328 -9.83 18.86 16.20
C GLU A 328 -8.37 18.71 15.77
N ILE A 329 -8.00 17.54 15.26
CA ILE A 329 -6.59 17.22 14.91
C ILE A 329 -6.40 16.83 13.45
N GLY A 330 -7.47 16.69 12.67
CA GLY A 330 -7.41 16.42 11.23
C GLY A 330 -8.73 15.90 10.66
N LEU A 331 -8.77 15.70 9.35
CA LEU A 331 -9.94 15.24 8.59
C LEU A 331 -9.60 13.99 7.77
N LEU A 332 -10.50 13.01 7.74
CA LEU A 332 -10.46 11.87 6.82
C LEU A 332 -11.58 12.01 5.78
N LYS A 333 -11.25 11.99 4.48
CA LYS A 333 -12.22 11.99 3.37
C LYS A 333 -12.34 10.59 2.80
N LEU A 334 -13.55 10.05 2.70
CA LEU A 334 -13.79 8.66 2.29
C LEU A 334 -14.24 8.59 0.82
N ASP A 335 -13.37 8.17 -0.10
CA ASP A 335 -13.78 7.89 -1.48
C ASP A 335 -14.33 6.47 -1.59
N LEU A 336 -15.63 6.37 -1.32
CA LEU A 336 -16.41 5.13 -1.32
C LEU A 336 -17.32 5.08 -2.54
N ARG A 337 -16.72 5.11 -3.73
CA ARG A 337 -17.45 5.17 -5.00
C ARG A 337 -17.04 4.03 -5.94
N PRO A 338 -17.95 3.49 -6.75
CA PRO A 338 -17.59 2.47 -7.74
C PRO A 338 -16.43 2.93 -8.62
N ALA A 339 -15.53 2.00 -8.98
CA ALA A 339 -14.44 2.29 -9.91
C ALA A 339 -14.96 2.89 -11.22
N ALA A 340 -14.21 3.82 -11.82
CA ALA A 340 -14.62 4.44 -13.07
C ALA A 340 -14.72 3.40 -14.20
N ALA A 341 -15.73 3.54 -15.06
CA ALA A 341 -15.92 2.68 -16.23
C ALA A 341 -15.01 3.15 -17.40
N GLY A 342 -13.71 3.20 -17.16
CA GLY A 342 -12.70 3.34 -18.20
C GLY A 342 -12.55 2.08 -19.06
N PRO A 343 -11.63 2.06 -20.04
CA PRO A 343 -11.10 0.78 -20.51
C PRO A 343 -10.59 -0.01 -19.29
N ALA A 344 -10.87 -1.32 -19.24
CA ALA A 344 -10.81 -2.12 -18.01
C ALA A 344 -9.58 -1.79 -17.14
N ALA A 345 -9.85 -1.27 -15.94
CA ALA A 345 -8.88 -0.62 -15.05
C ALA A 345 -7.51 -1.30 -15.05
N SER A 346 -6.46 -0.49 -15.27
CA SER A 346 -5.05 -0.90 -15.45
C SER A 346 -4.74 -2.23 -14.77
N PRO A 347 -4.62 -3.34 -15.52
CA PRO A 347 -4.37 -4.65 -14.94
C PRO A 347 -2.91 -4.84 -14.48
N ALA A 348 -2.35 -3.85 -13.78
CA ALA A 348 -1.03 -3.79 -13.20
C ALA A 348 -0.89 -4.78 -12.03
N THR A 349 -0.89 -6.07 -12.35
CA THR A 349 -0.45 -7.19 -11.50
C THR A 349 -0.87 -7.11 -10.03
N ALA A 350 -2.18 -7.21 -9.81
CA ALA A 350 -2.81 -7.20 -8.50
C ALA A 350 -2.92 -8.63 -7.88
N PRO A 351 -2.12 -8.97 -6.87
CA PRO A 351 -2.62 -9.67 -5.70
C PRO A 351 -3.36 -8.65 -4.81
N ALA A 352 -4.70 -8.65 -4.87
CA ALA A 352 -5.60 -7.67 -4.24
C ALA A 352 -5.55 -6.22 -4.85
N PRO A 353 -6.63 -5.41 -4.72
CA PRO A 353 -6.84 -4.23 -5.59
C PRO A 353 -6.68 -2.84 -4.94
N ALA A 354 -6.43 -1.80 -5.77
CA ALA A 354 -6.57 -0.37 -5.44
C ALA A 354 -7.09 0.48 -6.67
N PRO A 355 -7.77 1.67 -6.50
CA PRO A 355 -8.86 2.08 -7.45
C PRO A 355 -9.25 3.60 -7.68
N ALA A 356 -9.17 4.14 -8.92
CA ALA A 356 -8.83 5.57 -9.21
C ALA A 356 -9.83 6.69 -9.70
N PRO A 357 -9.41 7.99 -9.81
CA PRO A 357 -10.24 9.22 -9.95
C PRO A 357 -10.22 9.93 -11.34
N ALA A 358 -10.94 11.06 -11.57
CA ALA A 358 -10.83 12.00 -12.73
C ALA A 358 -11.35 13.46 -12.54
N PRO A 359 -10.89 14.54 -13.24
CA PRO A 359 -10.88 15.94 -12.72
C PRO A 359 -11.61 17.11 -13.45
N ALA A 360 -12.29 17.99 -12.68
CA ALA A 360 -12.60 19.44 -12.90
C ALA A 360 -13.49 19.88 -14.12
N PRO A 361 -14.04 21.13 -14.18
CA PRO A 361 -14.26 22.22 -13.19
C PRO A 361 -15.80 22.48 -12.97
N ALA A 362 -16.41 23.48 -12.32
CA ALA A 362 -16.26 24.49 -11.22
C ALA A 362 -17.64 25.25 -11.16
N PRO A 363 -17.91 26.40 -10.48
CA PRO A 363 -17.15 27.22 -9.50
C PRO A 363 -17.98 27.72 -8.26
N ALA A 364 -17.39 28.64 -7.48
CA ALA A 364 -18.02 29.72 -6.70
C ALA A 364 -19.08 29.41 -5.61
N THR A 365 -18.62 29.03 -4.41
CA THR A 365 -18.60 29.94 -3.24
C THR A 365 -17.66 29.37 -2.18
N ALA A 366 -17.06 30.22 -1.33
CA ALA A 366 -16.08 29.77 -0.34
C ALA A 366 -16.72 29.66 1.06
N PRO A 367 -16.84 28.44 1.64
CA PRO A 367 -16.90 28.27 3.08
C PRO A 367 -15.56 28.68 3.68
N ALA A 368 -15.56 29.17 4.92
CA ALA A 368 -14.32 29.43 5.62
C ALA A 368 -13.58 28.13 5.95
N LEU A 369 -12.26 28.20 5.81
CA LEU A 369 -11.26 27.39 6.51
C LEU A 369 -11.77 26.45 7.61
N GLY A 370 -11.62 25.15 7.39
CA GLY A 370 -10.87 24.38 8.39
C GLY A 370 -9.48 25.02 8.47
N PRO A 371 -8.99 25.42 9.66
CA PRO A 371 -7.86 26.33 9.79
C PRO A 371 -6.61 25.80 9.07
N TYR A 372 -5.91 26.70 8.36
CA TYR A 372 -4.62 26.38 7.73
C TYR A 372 -3.69 25.78 8.81
N GLY A 373 -3.19 24.57 8.57
CA GLY A 373 -2.39 23.82 9.54
C GLY A 373 -3.01 22.50 10.05
N LEU A 374 -4.24 22.14 9.66
CA LEU A 374 -4.76 20.79 9.92
C LEU A 374 -4.37 19.76 8.84
N PRO A 375 -4.06 18.50 9.22
CA PRO A 375 -3.86 17.40 8.28
C PRO A 375 -5.18 16.96 7.63
N VAL A 376 -5.13 16.64 6.34
CA VAL A 376 -6.26 16.06 5.59
C VAL A 376 -5.76 14.82 4.86
N ALA A 377 -6.39 13.69 5.11
CA ALA A 377 -6.10 12.41 4.48
C ALA A 377 -7.31 11.86 3.71
N TYR A 378 -7.05 10.95 2.78
CA TYR A 378 -8.05 10.27 1.95
C TYR A 378 -7.99 8.76 2.19
N VAL A 379 -9.15 8.10 2.12
CA VAL A 379 -9.33 6.65 2.25
C VAL A 379 -10.09 6.17 1.01
N SER A 380 -9.48 5.35 0.15
CA SER A 380 -10.12 4.86 -1.09
C SER A 380 -10.59 3.41 -0.95
N VAL A 381 -11.88 3.14 -1.15
CA VAL A 381 -12.39 1.76 -1.34
C VAL A 381 -13.51 1.74 -2.38
N PRO A 382 -13.38 0.96 -3.47
CA PRO A 382 -14.28 1.07 -4.61
C PRO A 382 -15.54 0.24 -4.37
N LEU A 383 -16.64 0.87 -3.94
CA LEU A 383 -17.85 0.10 -3.59
C LEU A 383 -18.33 -0.81 -4.74
N HIS A 384 -18.25 -2.12 -4.53
CA HIS A 384 -18.70 -3.12 -5.50
C HIS A 384 -20.21 -3.05 -5.82
N ARG A 385 -21.09 -2.87 -4.83
CA ARG A 385 -22.56 -2.82 -5.01
C ARG A 385 -23.28 -2.05 -3.90
N GLU A 386 -24.17 -1.12 -4.25
CA GLU A 386 -25.25 -0.59 -3.38
C GLU A 386 -24.89 -0.39 -1.89
N GLY A 387 -23.79 0.32 -1.59
CA GLY A 387 -23.38 0.58 -0.21
C GLY A 387 -22.73 -0.59 0.53
N ARG A 388 -22.35 -1.68 -0.16
CA ARG A 388 -21.79 -2.90 0.43
C ARG A 388 -20.47 -3.35 -0.22
N ILE A 389 -19.65 -3.98 0.59
CA ILE A 389 -18.26 -4.41 0.32
C ILE A 389 -18.03 -5.87 0.74
N THR A 390 -17.10 -6.55 0.09
CA THR A 390 -16.60 -7.90 0.46
C THR A 390 -15.68 -7.86 1.68
N PHE A 391 -15.31 -9.02 2.22
CA PHE A 391 -14.33 -9.10 3.32
C PHE A 391 -12.95 -8.53 2.93
N GLN A 392 -12.52 -8.73 1.69
CA GLN A 392 -11.26 -8.19 1.18
C GLN A 392 -11.29 -6.65 1.13
N GLU A 393 -12.38 -6.08 0.62
CA GLU A 393 -12.61 -4.62 0.66
C GLU A 393 -12.73 -4.08 2.10
N VAL A 394 -13.14 -4.89 3.10
CA VAL A 394 -13.10 -4.51 4.53
C VAL A 394 -11.67 -4.48 5.07
N GLN A 395 -10.81 -5.43 4.70
CA GLN A 395 -9.37 -5.36 5.00
C GLN A 395 -8.75 -4.09 4.38
N THR A 396 -8.96 -3.84 3.08
CA THR A 396 -8.49 -2.62 2.41
C THR A 396 -9.01 -1.35 3.09
N LEU A 397 -10.30 -1.30 3.45
CA LEU A 397 -10.89 -0.16 4.18
C LEU A 397 -10.16 0.14 5.48
N PHE A 398 -9.80 -0.89 6.25
CA PHE A 398 -9.14 -0.71 7.53
C PHE A 398 -7.66 -0.39 7.36
N HIS A 399 -7.00 -0.98 6.36
CA HIS A 399 -5.62 -0.69 5.97
C HIS A 399 -5.45 0.79 5.58
N GLU A 400 -6.26 1.27 4.63
CA GLU A 400 -6.30 2.67 4.16
C GLU A 400 -6.72 3.64 5.27
N PHE A 401 -7.70 3.27 6.09
CA PHE A 401 -8.06 4.06 7.28
C PHE A 401 -6.88 4.17 8.27
N GLY A 402 -6.07 3.12 8.39
CA GLY A 402 -4.86 3.13 9.20
C GLY A 402 -3.81 4.11 8.68
N HIS A 403 -3.48 4.09 7.38
CA HIS A 403 -2.60 5.09 6.75
C HIS A 403 -3.15 6.53 6.92
N ALA A 404 -4.44 6.73 6.69
CA ALA A 404 -5.07 8.03 6.79
C ALA A 404 -5.08 8.58 8.23
N LEU A 405 -5.34 7.71 9.23
CA LEU A 405 -5.27 8.08 10.63
C LEU A 405 -3.82 8.29 11.10
N HIS A 406 -2.86 7.51 10.59
CA HIS A 406 -1.44 7.72 10.84
C HIS A 406 -0.99 9.11 10.36
N HIS A 407 -1.41 9.51 9.15
CA HIS A 407 -1.17 10.86 8.63
C HIS A 407 -1.80 11.97 9.48
N VAL A 408 -2.94 11.72 10.12
CA VAL A 408 -3.56 12.69 11.06
C VAL A 408 -2.83 12.72 12.41
N LEU A 409 -2.37 11.58 12.92
CA LEU A 409 -1.77 11.47 14.26
C LEU A 409 -0.31 11.96 14.34
N VAL A 410 0.43 12.00 13.23
CA VAL A 410 1.81 12.50 13.20
C VAL A 410 1.84 14.01 13.45
N ARG A 411 2.42 14.41 14.59
CA ARG A 411 2.51 15.82 15.01
C ARG A 411 3.78 16.50 14.50
N LYS A 412 4.90 15.80 14.50
CA LYS A 412 6.18 16.26 13.95
C LYS A 412 6.25 15.83 12.48
N ARG A 413 6.06 16.76 11.55
CA ARG A 413 6.09 16.48 10.10
C ARG A 413 7.47 16.73 9.53
N MET A 414 7.93 15.84 8.66
CA MET A 414 9.12 16.03 7.84
C MET A 414 8.71 16.42 6.42
N PRO A 415 9.62 16.96 5.59
CA PRO A 415 9.36 17.15 4.17
C PRO A 415 9.11 15.79 3.50
N SER A 416 8.17 15.75 2.55
CA SER A 416 7.84 14.54 1.79
C SER A 416 7.47 14.93 0.36
N ALA A 417 7.96 14.16 -0.62
CA ALA A 417 7.63 14.35 -2.05
C ALA A 417 6.51 13.41 -2.53
N SER A 418 6.34 12.25 -1.88
CA SER A 418 5.15 11.38 -1.98
C SER A 418 4.64 11.05 -0.57
N GLY A 419 3.34 10.76 -0.43
CA GLY A 419 2.54 10.80 0.80
C GLY A 419 3.27 10.50 2.11
N LEU A 420 3.31 9.22 2.49
CA LEU A 420 3.89 8.76 3.76
C LEU A 420 5.42 8.57 3.69
N ASP A 421 6.13 9.15 2.72
CA ASP A 421 7.58 8.92 2.59
C ASP A 421 8.40 9.39 3.80
N TYR A 422 7.90 10.43 4.47
CA TYR A 422 8.40 10.94 5.75
C TYR A 422 8.47 9.90 6.88
N LEU A 423 7.67 8.83 6.84
CA LEU A 423 7.73 7.76 7.83
C LEU A 423 8.96 6.86 7.61
N PRO A 424 9.58 6.35 8.69
CA PRO A 424 10.55 5.26 8.60
C PRO A 424 9.97 4.09 7.81
N ALA A 425 10.72 3.55 6.84
CA ALA A 425 10.19 2.50 5.95
C ALA A 425 9.76 1.26 6.75
N ASP A 426 10.56 0.85 7.72
CA ASP A 426 10.28 -0.20 8.69
C ASP A 426 8.98 0.03 9.50
N ARG A 427 8.50 1.27 9.62
CA ARG A 427 7.28 1.67 10.34
C ARG A 427 6.11 2.07 9.45
N LEU A 428 6.31 2.14 8.13
CA LEU A 428 5.32 2.63 7.15
C LEU A 428 3.99 1.85 7.29
N GLU A 429 4.11 0.54 7.45
CA GLU A 429 2.99 -0.40 7.51
C GLU A 429 2.53 -0.78 8.93
N HIS A 430 3.11 -0.16 9.97
CA HIS A 430 2.77 -0.52 11.36
C HIS A 430 1.32 -0.22 11.73
N VAL A 431 0.77 0.90 11.23
CA VAL A 431 -0.59 1.35 11.62
C VAL A 431 -1.65 0.83 10.65
N SER A 432 -1.39 0.83 9.34
CA SER A 432 -2.25 0.24 8.30
C SER A 432 -2.55 -1.23 8.59
N MET A 433 -1.51 -2.07 8.67
CA MET A 433 -1.69 -3.52 8.89
C MET A 433 -2.23 -3.84 10.29
N TRP A 434 -2.01 -2.99 11.30
CA TRP A 434 -2.67 -3.18 12.60
C TRP A 434 -4.17 -2.90 12.55
N PHE A 435 -4.61 -1.85 11.83
CA PHE A 435 -6.03 -1.62 11.60
C PHE A 435 -6.65 -2.75 10.77
N GLU A 436 -5.97 -3.21 9.72
CA GLU A 436 -6.40 -4.36 8.90
C GLU A 436 -6.71 -5.61 9.75
N GLN A 437 -5.89 -5.92 10.77
CA GLN A 437 -6.12 -7.08 11.63
C GLN A 437 -7.44 -7.05 12.41
N TRP A 438 -8.07 -5.89 12.60
CA TRP A 438 -9.41 -5.80 13.20
C TRP A 438 -10.53 -6.38 12.31
N ALA A 439 -10.27 -6.62 11.02
CA ALA A 439 -11.17 -7.37 10.14
C ALA A 439 -11.30 -8.84 10.60
N HIS A 440 -10.26 -9.42 11.20
CA HIS A 440 -10.30 -10.79 11.73
C HIS A 440 -10.88 -10.89 13.15
N HIS A 441 -11.16 -9.76 13.82
CA HIS A 441 -11.55 -9.75 15.23
C HIS A 441 -13.04 -10.09 15.40
N PRO A 442 -13.44 -10.94 16.39
CA PRO A 442 -14.82 -11.42 16.53
C PRO A 442 -15.88 -10.32 16.66
N ASP A 443 -15.52 -9.17 17.25
CA ASP A 443 -16.46 -8.08 17.50
C ASP A 443 -16.93 -7.35 16.22
N LEU A 444 -16.22 -7.52 15.08
CA LEU A 444 -16.71 -7.08 13.77
C LEU A 444 -18.09 -7.68 13.48
N ALA A 445 -18.29 -8.96 13.81
CA ALA A 445 -19.55 -9.65 13.58
C ALA A 445 -20.73 -8.97 14.30
N ARG A 446 -20.51 -8.40 15.50
CA ARG A 446 -21.55 -7.65 16.25
C ARG A 446 -21.97 -6.36 15.55
N HIS A 447 -21.12 -5.82 14.67
CA HIS A 447 -21.37 -4.56 13.96
C HIS A 447 -21.93 -4.78 12.55
N VAL A 448 -21.48 -5.83 11.84
CA VAL A 448 -21.79 -6.02 10.39
C VAL A 448 -22.72 -7.19 10.08
N CYS A 449 -22.92 -8.14 10.99
CA CYS A 449 -23.79 -9.31 10.78
C CYS A 449 -25.14 -9.12 11.48
N ARG A 450 -26.24 -9.53 10.83
CA ARG A 450 -27.61 -9.45 11.37
C ARG A 450 -28.14 -10.82 11.79
N THR A 451 -27.44 -11.89 11.39
CA THR A 451 -27.80 -13.29 11.62
C THR A 451 -26.57 -14.12 12.00
N PRO A 452 -26.73 -15.25 12.72
CA PRO A 452 -25.62 -16.18 12.97
C PRO A 452 -24.97 -16.68 11.67
N GLN A 453 -25.77 -16.95 10.63
CA GLN A 453 -25.28 -17.42 9.33
C GLN A 453 -24.33 -16.42 8.64
N GLU A 454 -24.57 -15.11 8.78
CA GLU A 454 -23.65 -14.06 8.31
C GLU A 454 -22.36 -14.02 9.15
N ALA A 455 -22.44 -14.27 10.45
CA ALA A 455 -21.27 -14.32 11.34
C ALA A 455 -20.38 -15.55 11.05
N ASP A 456 -20.98 -16.71 10.76
CA ASP A 456 -20.24 -17.90 10.33
C ASP A 456 -19.64 -17.71 8.92
N ALA A 457 -20.35 -17.02 8.03
CA ALA A 457 -19.81 -16.65 6.71
C ALA A 457 -18.63 -15.67 6.83
N LEU A 458 -18.70 -14.70 7.74
CA LEU A 458 -17.60 -13.81 8.08
C LEU A 458 -16.40 -14.59 8.68
N ARG A 459 -16.66 -15.56 9.56
CA ARG A 459 -15.62 -16.45 10.11
C ARG A 459 -14.92 -17.25 9.01
N ARG A 460 -15.66 -17.84 8.07
CA ARG A 460 -15.07 -18.51 6.88
C ARG A 460 -14.22 -17.54 6.06
N CYS A 461 -14.71 -16.34 5.74
CA CYS A 461 -13.91 -15.33 5.02
C CYS A 461 -12.61 -14.95 5.76
N SER A 462 -12.66 -14.82 7.09
CA SER A 462 -11.48 -14.54 7.93
C SER A 462 -10.44 -15.67 7.88
N ILE A 463 -10.88 -16.93 7.84
CA ILE A 463 -10.00 -18.11 7.67
C ILE A 463 -9.42 -18.15 6.24
N LEU A 464 -10.25 -17.92 5.22
CA LEU A 464 -9.83 -17.91 3.81
C LEU A 464 -8.74 -16.87 3.54
N ALA A 465 -8.94 -15.62 3.95
CA ALA A 465 -7.96 -14.55 3.77
C ALA A 465 -6.62 -14.85 4.47
N ARG A 466 -6.64 -15.51 5.63
CA ARG A 466 -5.42 -15.96 6.32
C ARG A 466 -4.70 -17.10 5.61
N LEU A 467 -5.43 -17.99 4.94
CA LEU A 467 -4.86 -19.05 4.09
C LEU A 467 -4.28 -18.46 2.80
N GLU A 468 -4.93 -17.45 2.21
CA GLU A 468 -4.44 -16.70 1.05
C GLU A 468 -3.16 -15.94 1.40
N HIS A 469 -3.13 -15.20 2.52
CA HIS A 469 -1.90 -14.59 3.07
C HIS A 469 -0.80 -15.64 3.27
N ARG A 470 -1.10 -16.77 3.94
CA ARG A 470 -0.15 -17.87 4.18
C ARG A 470 0.42 -18.48 2.88
N ALA A 471 -0.37 -18.53 1.80
CA ALA A 471 0.09 -18.98 0.49
C ALA A 471 1.09 -17.99 -0.14
N GLY A 472 0.85 -16.68 0.01
CA GLY A 472 1.69 -15.61 -0.56
C GLY A 472 3.00 -15.32 0.18
N LEU A 473 3.13 -15.66 1.48
CA LEU A 473 4.27 -15.26 2.32
C LEU A 473 5.67 -15.51 1.73
N THR A 474 5.87 -16.63 1.02
CA THR A 474 7.18 -16.94 0.39
C THR A 474 7.49 -16.00 -0.78
N GLU A 475 6.49 -15.60 -1.56
CA GLU A 475 6.63 -14.62 -2.64
C GLU A 475 6.93 -13.23 -2.05
N THR A 476 6.13 -12.76 -1.08
CA THR A 476 6.35 -11.45 -0.44
C THR A 476 7.73 -11.36 0.25
N ALA A 477 8.17 -12.44 0.88
CA ALA A 477 9.49 -12.51 1.52
C ALA A 477 10.64 -12.55 0.51
N ALA A 478 10.49 -13.30 -0.60
CA ALA A 478 11.48 -13.32 -1.67
C ALA A 478 11.57 -11.96 -2.39
N LEU A 479 10.43 -11.31 -2.65
CA LEU A 479 10.36 -9.97 -3.25
C LEU A 479 11.11 -8.92 -2.41
N ALA A 480 10.91 -8.91 -1.08
CA ALA A 480 11.64 -8.03 -0.17
C ALA A 480 13.14 -8.31 -0.16
N ALA A 481 13.56 -9.58 -0.24
CA ALA A 481 14.97 -9.96 -0.29
C ALA A 481 15.63 -9.61 -1.63
N LEU A 482 14.89 -9.71 -2.75
CA LEU A 482 15.34 -9.29 -4.09
C LEU A 482 15.56 -7.77 -4.14
N ASP A 483 14.55 -7.00 -3.75
CA ASP A 483 14.59 -5.53 -3.70
C ASP A 483 15.76 -5.03 -2.86
N PHE A 484 15.95 -5.60 -1.66
CA PHE A 484 17.06 -5.28 -0.77
C PHE A 484 18.43 -5.57 -1.41
N GLU A 485 18.62 -6.75 -2.02
CA GLU A 485 19.94 -7.14 -2.59
C GLU A 485 20.31 -6.30 -3.82
N ILE A 486 19.39 -6.05 -4.76
CA ILE A 486 19.68 -5.30 -5.99
C ILE A 486 19.95 -3.82 -5.69
N HIS A 487 19.22 -3.23 -4.74
CA HIS A 487 19.40 -1.82 -4.35
C HIS A 487 20.55 -1.60 -3.35
N ARG A 488 21.05 -2.67 -2.69
CA ARG A 488 22.27 -2.64 -1.88
C ARG A 488 23.56 -2.68 -2.72
N ARG A 489 23.61 -3.49 -3.79
CA ARG A 489 24.86 -3.88 -4.46
C ARG A 489 24.88 -3.53 -5.95
N ARG A 490 25.49 -2.40 -6.30
CA ARG A 490 25.71 -1.96 -7.70
C ARG A 490 26.21 -3.12 -8.58
N GLY A 491 25.54 -3.33 -9.71
CA GLY A 491 25.88 -4.39 -10.66
C GLY A 491 25.31 -5.79 -10.35
N THR A 492 24.52 -5.95 -9.28
CA THR A 492 23.71 -7.17 -9.09
C THR A 492 22.37 -7.00 -9.81
N GLY A 493 22.24 -7.56 -11.01
CA GLY A 493 20.97 -7.61 -11.73
C GLY A 493 19.96 -8.60 -11.11
N LEU A 494 18.67 -8.38 -11.35
CA LEU A 494 17.56 -9.06 -10.69
C LEU A 494 17.60 -10.59 -10.84
N ALA A 495 17.94 -11.10 -12.03
CA ALA A 495 18.10 -12.54 -12.25
C ALA A 495 19.22 -13.15 -11.39
N VAL A 496 20.34 -12.43 -11.23
CA VAL A 496 21.48 -12.88 -10.41
C VAL A 496 21.14 -12.84 -8.91
N ALA A 497 20.30 -11.90 -8.48
CA ALA A 497 19.77 -11.87 -7.12
C ALA A 497 18.81 -13.07 -6.87
N PHE A 498 17.95 -13.40 -7.83
CA PHE A 498 17.07 -14.57 -7.76
C PHE A 498 17.87 -15.89 -7.69
N ASP A 499 18.83 -16.10 -8.59
CA ASP A 499 19.69 -17.30 -8.59
C ASP A 499 20.44 -17.47 -7.25
N ARG A 500 20.93 -16.37 -6.64
CA ARG A 500 21.57 -16.40 -5.31
C ARG A 500 20.61 -16.81 -4.20
N LEU A 501 19.37 -16.32 -4.22
CA LEU A 501 18.35 -16.68 -3.23
C LEU A 501 17.88 -18.13 -3.43
N ASP A 502 17.72 -18.60 -4.68
CA ASP A 502 17.36 -19.99 -4.95
C ASP A 502 18.44 -20.97 -4.51
N GLN A 503 19.71 -20.72 -4.88
CA GLN A 503 20.85 -21.53 -4.45
C GLN A 503 20.99 -21.62 -2.92
N ARG A 504 20.48 -20.63 -2.17
CA ARG A 504 20.57 -20.57 -0.71
C ARG A 504 19.33 -21.12 0.03
N TYR A 505 18.13 -21.00 -0.57
CA TYR A 505 16.85 -21.27 0.12
C TYR A 505 15.91 -22.23 -0.63
N GLY A 506 16.09 -22.41 -1.94
CA GLY A 506 15.20 -23.20 -2.80
C GLY A 506 13.88 -22.51 -3.15
N ILE A 507 13.88 -21.17 -3.33
CA ILE A 507 12.66 -20.41 -3.68
C ILE A 507 12.09 -20.79 -5.06
N GLY A 508 12.92 -21.33 -5.97
CA GLY A 508 12.54 -21.83 -7.29
C GLY A 508 11.63 -23.06 -7.27
N ALA A 509 11.57 -23.77 -6.13
CA ALA A 509 10.56 -24.81 -5.90
C ALA A 509 9.14 -24.22 -5.87
N HIS A 510 8.99 -23.02 -5.30
CA HIS A 510 7.71 -22.40 -4.96
C HIS A 510 7.32 -21.25 -5.92
N THR A 511 8.32 -20.51 -6.44
CA THR A 511 8.18 -19.28 -7.25
C THR A 511 9.09 -19.30 -8.49
N ASP A 512 8.81 -18.47 -9.49
CA ASP A 512 9.62 -18.22 -10.69
C ASP A 512 10.09 -16.76 -10.72
N LEU A 513 11.23 -16.45 -11.36
CA LEU A 513 11.69 -15.06 -11.56
C LEU A 513 10.60 -14.15 -12.18
N GLY A 514 9.77 -14.70 -13.07
CA GLY A 514 8.66 -13.98 -13.69
C GLY A 514 7.50 -13.61 -12.75
N ASP A 515 7.39 -14.22 -11.57
CA ASP A 515 6.43 -13.78 -10.54
C ASP A 515 6.79 -12.36 -10.04
N PHE A 516 8.09 -12.00 -10.01
CA PHE A 516 8.58 -10.78 -9.33
C PHE A 516 8.68 -9.52 -10.20
N VAL A 517 8.86 -9.64 -11.52
CA VAL A 517 9.29 -8.51 -12.37
C VAL A 517 8.31 -7.33 -12.42
N ALA A 518 7.01 -7.56 -12.24
CA ALA A 518 6.02 -6.51 -12.35
C ALA A 518 6.03 -5.54 -11.16
N TYR A 519 6.34 -6.03 -9.95
CA TYR A 519 6.37 -5.22 -8.73
C TYR A 519 7.37 -4.05 -8.83
N PHE A 520 8.49 -4.22 -9.53
CA PHE A 520 9.49 -3.18 -9.76
C PHE A 520 9.00 -1.98 -10.62
N THR A 521 7.75 -2.00 -11.11
CA THR A 521 7.09 -0.87 -11.78
C THR A 521 6.12 -0.08 -10.88
N TRP A 522 5.95 -0.50 -9.63
CA TRP A 522 5.08 0.12 -8.63
C TRP A 522 5.75 1.29 -7.89
N PRO A 523 4.98 2.29 -7.41
CA PRO A 523 5.51 3.48 -6.76
C PRO A 523 6.51 3.22 -5.62
N ILE A 524 6.26 2.24 -4.74
CA ILE A 524 7.14 2.00 -3.57
C ILE A 524 8.57 1.58 -3.96
N PHE A 525 8.75 0.76 -4.99
CA PHE A 525 10.08 0.36 -5.49
C PHE A 525 10.78 1.51 -6.22
N ILE A 526 10.00 2.42 -6.81
CA ILE A 526 10.49 3.61 -7.51
C ILE A 526 10.89 4.70 -6.50
N ALA A 527 10.10 4.94 -5.44
CA ALA A 527 10.28 6.01 -4.46
C ALA A 527 11.19 5.64 -3.28
N LYS A 528 11.13 4.39 -2.81
CA LYS A 528 11.94 3.85 -1.71
C LYS A 528 12.64 2.53 -2.13
N PRO A 529 13.57 2.58 -3.12
CA PRO A 529 14.30 1.40 -3.59
C PRO A 529 15.02 0.66 -2.45
N GLY A 530 14.84 -0.66 -2.35
CA GLY A 530 15.43 -1.51 -1.32
C GLY A 530 14.63 -1.57 -0.01
N ALA A 531 13.50 -0.87 0.09
CA ALA A 531 12.74 -0.70 1.32
C ALA A 531 11.47 -1.57 1.42
N TYR A 532 11.18 -2.46 0.46
CA TYR A 532 9.93 -3.24 0.46
C TYR A 532 9.76 -4.16 1.69
N PHE A 533 10.85 -4.42 2.44
CA PHE A 533 10.83 -5.07 3.76
C PHE A 533 9.88 -4.39 4.78
N ALA A 534 9.51 -3.12 4.55
CA ALA A 534 8.42 -2.40 5.21
C ALA A 534 7.14 -3.23 5.41
N ASN A 535 6.75 -4.01 4.39
CA ASN A 535 5.54 -4.85 4.45
C ASN A 535 5.69 -6.01 5.46
N LEU A 536 6.90 -6.56 5.56
CA LEU A 536 7.19 -7.69 6.45
C LEU A 536 7.31 -7.22 7.91
N THR A 537 7.90 -6.04 8.14
CA THR A 537 7.92 -5.42 9.48
C THR A 537 6.53 -4.97 9.90
N GLY A 538 5.74 -4.39 8.98
CA GLY A 538 4.31 -4.14 9.14
C GLY A 538 3.54 -5.35 9.65
N ALA A 539 3.55 -6.45 8.90
CA ALA A 539 2.83 -7.67 9.25
C ALA A 539 3.29 -8.27 10.58
N ALA A 540 4.60 -8.32 10.83
CA ALA A 540 5.17 -8.83 12.07
C ALA A 540 4.75 -7.99 13.29
N ALA A 541 4.89 -6.66 13.23
CA ALA A 541 4.49 -5.74 14.28
C ALA A 541 2.97 -5.79 14.52
N ALA A 542 2.17 -5.65 13.47
CA ALA A 542 0.71 -5.72 13.53
C ALA A 542 0.22 -7.00 14.23
N CYS A 543 0.78 -8.16 13.88
CA CYS A 543 0.46 -9.42 14.55
C CYS A 543 0.93 -9.46 16.01
N ALA A 544 2.18 -9.05 16.30
CA ALA A 544 2.75 -9.01 17.65
C ALA A 544 2.01 -8.04 18.60
N HIS A 545 1.26 -7.09 18.05
CA HIS A 545 0.38 -6.17 18.76
C HIS A 545 -1.04 -6.73 18.89
N VAL A 546 -1.72 -7.12 17.80
CA VAL A 546 -3.13 -7.53 17.84
C VAL A 546 -3.37 -8.84 18.60
N THR A 547 -2.41 -9.78 18.59
CA THR A 547 -2.52 -11.06 19.32
C THR A 547 -2.68 -10.90 20.83
N ARG A 548 -2.33 -9.73 21.39
CA ARG A 548 -2.55 -9.36 22.79
C ARG A 548 -4.01 -9.02 23.11
N TYR A 549 -4.80 -8.71 22.08
CA TYR A 549 -6.17 -8.20 22.18
C TYR A 549 -7.20 -9.11 21.47
N GLN A 550 -6.78 -10.11 20.67
CA GLN A 550 -7.66 -11.00 19.89
C GLN A 550 -8.73 -11.76 20.71
N GLY A 551 -8.59 -11.85 22.03
CA GLY A 551 -9.56 -12.46 22.96
C GLY A 551 -10.25 -11.47 23.90
N ILE A 552 -10.12 -10.16 23.68
CA ILE A 552 -10.66 -9.10 24.54
C ILE A 552 -11.72 -8.33 23.76
N GLY A 553 -12.93 -8.19 24.31
CA GLY A 553 -14.00 -7.43 23.68
C GLY A 553 -13.60 -5.96 23.47
N LEU A 554 -14.10 -5.34 22.40
CA LEU A 554 -13.86 -3.92 22.11
C LEU A 554 -14.36 -3.02 23.27
N ASP A 555 -15.36 -3.48 24.01
CA ASP A 555 -15.85 -2.79 25.20
C ASP A 555 -14.93 -2.93 26.41
N ASP A 556 -14.36 -4.11 26.62
CA ASP A 556 -13.45 -4.48 27.72
C ASP A 556 -11.99 -4.01 27.50
N MET A 557 -11.68 -3.52 26.30
CA MET A 557 -10.34 -3.05 25.92
C MET A 557 -9.87 -1.89 26.82
N PRO A 558 -8.62 -1.90 27.33
CA PRO A 558 -8.08 -0.76 28.05
C PRO A 558 -8.02 0.48 27.14
N PRO A 559 -8.30 1.69 27.66
CA PRO A 559 -8.16 2.92 26.89
C PRO A 559 -6.68 3.21 26.57
N ASP A 560 -6.46 3.95 25.48
CA ASP A 560 -5.17 4.54 25.07
C ASP A 560 -4.01 3.54 24.86
N ILE A 561 -4.32 2.25 24.65
CA ILE A 561 -3.31 1.20 24.38
C ILE A 561 -2.34 1.56 23.24
N SER A 562 -2.82 2.28 22.22
CA SER A 562 -2.10 2.51 20.97
C SER A 562 -1.16 3.71 21.01
N LEU A 563 -1.42 4.74 21.84
CA LEU A 563 -0.55 5.93 21.88
C LEU A 563 0.85 5.64 22.42
N LYS A 564 1.00 4.64 23.31
CA LYS A 564 2.31 4.16 23.79
C LYS A 564 2.92 3.11 22.86
N LEU A 565 2.09 2.31 22.21
CA LEU A 565 2.49 1.18 21.39
C LEU A 565 2.95 1.61 19.99
N PHE A 566 2.38 2.70 19.45
CA PHE A 566 2.80 3.34 18.20
C PHE A 566 3.59 4.64 18.41
N ALA A 567 4.08 4.97 19.61
CA ALA A 567 4.89 6.17 19.82
C ALA A 567 6.07 6.29 18.81
N PRO A 568 6.83 5.21 18.51
CA PRO A 568 7.87 5.27 17.47
C PRO A 568 7.30 5.46 16.06
N SER A 569 6.10 4.95 15.76
CA SER A 569 5.46 5.20 14.47
C SER A 569 4.94 6.64 14.34
N LEU A 570 4.63 7.32 15.46
CA LEU A 570 4.08 8.69 15.47
C LEU A 570 5.14 9.78 15.64
N ASP A 571 6.35 9.44 16.07
CA ASP A 571 7.52 10.32 16.14
C ASP A 571 8.69 9.76 15.32
N PHE A 572 9.01 10.41 14.20
CA PHE A 572 10.07 9.96 13.30
C PHE A 572 11.48 10.08 13.89
N LEU A 573 11.66 10.81 15.01
CA LEU A 573 12.96 10.98 15.68
C LEU A 573 13.30 9.84 16.65
N GLU A 574 12.34 8.98 17.01
CA GLU A 574 12.65 7.82 17.86
C GLU A 574 13.41 6.76 17.05
N SER A 575 14.47 6.18 17.62
CA SER A 575 15.26 5.10 17.01
C SER A 575 14.45 3.81 16.84
N SER A 576 14.70 3.05 15.78
CA SER A 576 13.88 1.87 15.46
C SER A 576 14.51 0.52 15.81
N THR A 577 13.64 -0.47 15.95
CA THR A 577 13.96 -1.87 16.24
C THR A 577 13.07 -2.75 15.39
N LEU A 578 13.64 -3.72 14.68
CA LEU A 578 12.87 -4.66 13.86
C LEU A 578 12.01 -5.58 14.76
N PRO A 579 10.73 -5.84 14.39
CA PRO A 579 9.81 -6.65 15.19
C PRO A 579 10.12 -8.15 15.14
N ASP A 580 9.66 -8.89 16.16
CA ASP A 580 9.66 -10.36 16.15
C ASP A 580 8.65 -10.88 15.11
N SER A 581 9.13 -11.71 14.18
CA SER A 581 8.31 -12.35 13.14
C SER A 581 7.51 -13.55 13.67
N ALA A 582 7.93 -14.16 14.78
CA ALA A 582 7.39 -15.43 15.26
C ALA A 582 5.89 -15.42 15.65
N PRO A 583 5.26 -14.31 16.13
CA PRO A 583 3.81 -14.25 16.33
C PRO A 583 3.02 -14.42 15.03
N LEU A 584 3.50 -13.82 13.93
CA LEU A 584 2.89 -13.92 12.60
C LEU A 584 2.88 -15.37 12.11
N PHE A 585 4.01 -16.04 12.20
CA PHE A 585 4.13 -17.43 11.77
C PHE A 585 3.35 -18.42 12.65
N ARG A 586 3.19 -18.15 13.96
CA ARG A 586 2.26 -18.92 14.80
C ARG A 586 0.80 -18.74 14.35
N LEU A 587 0.34 -17.50 14.21
CA LEU A 587 -1.04 -17.18 13.81
C LEU A 587 -1.46 -17.84 12.49
N TYR A 588 -0.53 -17.93 11.53
CA TYR A 588 -0.77 -18.62 10.26
C TYR A 588 -0.56 -20.14 10.32
N ALA A 589 0.35 -20.67 11.14
CA ALA A 589 0.49 -22.12 11.34
C ALA A 589 -0.76 -22.74 11.99
N ASP A 590 -1.41 -22.02 12.91
CA ASP A 590 -2.70 -22.39 13.50
C ASP A 590 -3.86 -22.32 12.49
N THR A 591 -3.68 -21.62 11.36
CA THR A 591 -4.68 -21.50 10.30
C THR A 591 -4.42 -22.55 9.20
N THR A 592 -5.12 -23.69 9.31
CA THR A 592 -4.99 -24.83 8.39
C THR A 592 -6.18 -24.98 7.45
N LEU A 593 -5.99 -25.71 6.34
CA LEU A 593 -7.10 -26.13 5.47
C LEU A 593 -8.09 -27.03 6.23
N HIS A 594 -7.61 -27.85 7.18
CA HIS A 594 -8.47 -28.61 8.07
C HIS A 594 -9.36 -27.73 8.98
N ALA A 595 -8.88 -26.57 9.43
CA ALA A 595 -9.69 -25.62 10.19
C ALA A 595 -10.79 -24.95 9.33
N LEU A 596 -10.57 -24.78 8.03
CA LEU A 596 -11.60 -24.31 7.10
C LEU A 596 -12.73 -25.33 6.92
N ALA A 597 -12.43 -26.63 6.98
CA ALA A 597 -13.43 -27.71 6.86
C ALA A 597 -14.33 -27.86 8.10
N ALA A 598 -14.00 -27.19 9.21
CA ALA A 598 -14.73 -27.25 10.47
C ALA A 598 -15.73 -26.10 10.68
N VAL A 599 -15.89 -25.20 9.70
CA VAL A 599 -16.67 -23.95 9.78
C VAL A 599 -17.50 -23.74 8.52
#